data_AF-A0A914DLQ3-F1
#
_entry.id   AF-A0A914DLQ3-F1
#
_cell.length_a   1.000
_cell.length_b   1.000
_cell.length_c   1.000
_cell.angle_alpha   90.00
_cell.angle_beta   90.00
_cell.angle_gamma   90.00
#
_symmetry.space_group_name_H-M   'P 1'
#
loop_
_entity.id
_entity.type
_entity.pdbx_description
1 polymer ?
#
loop_
_entity_poly.entity_id
_entity_poly.type
_entity_poly.pdbx_seq_one_letter_code
_entity_poly.pdbx_strand_id
1 'polypeptide(L)'
;MSMEGTQNSLNDFQMGEVNNSLPIISAESSSTTISYPQSFASIRLLKSFSMKFACMCKCYLTSKHFPDSNDTRCMMTYGYFVDINDIKYFMSENEKKTEIAPLYASVLKQARQLAHKFVQQEISEIDIAALAYMIYSLESEKLLLPMEIVKINKDRLFQELLHYYAIDKGFEHGVVKYSNLLFLIHDIIDLYNHVHEYFTLSKIFDPNFLYVWEDSC
;
A
#
# COMPACT_ATOMS: atom_id res chain seq x y z
N MET A 1 3.14 -58.77 -42.33
CA MET A 1 4.07 -57.73 -42.85
C MET A 1 3.77 -56.47 -42.06
N SER A 2 4.31 -56.38 -40.85
CA SER A 2 5.68 -56.05 -40.43
C SER A 2 5.69 -54.59 -39.96
N MET A 3 5.63 -54.48 -38.63
CA MET A 3 5.83 -53.27 -37.86
C MET A 3 7.32 -52.88 -37.88
N GLU A 4 7.60 -51.60 -38.08
CA GLU A 4 8.82 -50.91 -37.67
C GLU A 4 8.31 -49.57 -37.08
N GLY A 5 8.56 -49.16 -35.84
CA GLY A 5 9.69 -49.44 -34.97
C GLY A 5 10.69 -48.30 -35.11
N THR A 6 10.54 -47.22 -34.34
CA THR A 6 11.61 -46.22 -34.20
C THR A 6 11.68 -45.73 -32.76
N GLN A 7 12.91 -45.78 -32.27
CA GLN A 7 13.33 -45.84 -30.89
C GLN A 7 13.49 -44.47 -30.25
N ASN A 8 13.32 -44.47 -28.93
CA ASN A 8 13.78 -43.45 -27.99
C ASN A 8 15.31 -43.26 -28.05
N SER A 9 15.78 -42.03 -27.87
CA SER A 9 16.99 -41.78 -27.07
C SER A 9 16.80 -40.52 -26.24
N LEU A 10 16.55 -40.73 -24.94
CA LEU A 10 16.77 -39.74 -23.89
C LEU A 10 18.26 -39.35 -23.92
N ASN A 11 18.54 -38.06 -23.98
CA ASN A 11 19.88 -37.55 -23.72
C ASN A 11 20.09 -37.42 -22.21
N ASP A 12 21.14 -38.10 -21.75
CA ASP A 12 21.71 -38.05 -20.43
C ASP A 12 22.07 -36.62 -20.02
N PHE A 13 21.40 -36.10 -19.00
CA PHE A 13 21.86 -34.91 -18.28
C PHE A 13 22.80 -35.37 -17.16
N GLN A 14 24.10 -35.24 -17.40
CA GLN A 14 25.12 -35.53 -16.39
C GLN A 14 25.04 -34.49 -15.26
N MET A 15 24.65 -34.96 -14.07
CA MET A 15 24.77 -34.22 -12.82
C MET A 15 26.24 -34.13 -12.45
N GLY A 16 26.84 -32.95 -12.65
CA GLY A 16 28.18 -32.64 -12.15
C GLY A 16 28.21 -32.71 -10.63
N GLU A 17 29.20 -33.43 -10.09
CA GLU A 17 29.48 -33.51 -8.66
C GLU A 17 29.77 -32.11 -8.10
N VAL A 18 28.93 -31.69 -7.15
CA VAL A 18 29.14 -30.46 -6.38
C VAL A 18 30.18 -30.76 -5.30
N ASN A 19 31.42 -30.30 -5.53
CA ASN A 19 32.49 -30.33 -4.54
C ASN A 19 32.13 -29.45 -3.33
N ASN A 20 31.76 -30.09 -2.22
CA ASN A 20 31.54 -29.47 -0.91
C ASN A 20 32.87 -29.25 -0.18
N SER A 21 33.70 -28.32 -0.65
CA SER A 21 34.83 -27.80 0.11
C SER A 21 34.51 -26.37 0.57
N LEU A 22 34.05 -26.26 1.82
CA LEU A 22 33.90 -24.99 2.54
C LEU A 22 35.24 -24.27 2.62
N PRO A 23 35.33 -22.97 2.27
CA PRO A 23 36.52 -22.19 2.59
C PRO A 23 36.58 -21.94 4.10
N ILE A 24 37.66 -22.39 4.72
CA ILE A 24 38.09 -21.97 6.06
C ILE A 24 38.51 -20.51 5.94
N ILE A 25 37.62 -19.59 6.32
CA ILE A 25 37.97 -18.18 6.47
C ILE A 25 38.41 -17.97 7.91
N SER A 26 39.72 -17.84 8.07
CA SER A 26 40.38 -17.37 9.28
C SER A 26 39.84 -15.99 9.66
N ALA A 27 39.42 -15.88 10.92
CA ALA A 27 39.07 -14.64 11.57
C ALA A 27 40.29 -13.70 11.60
N GLU A 28 40.03 -12.43 11.27
CA GLU A 28 40.71 -11.20 11.71
C GLU A 28 40.86 -10.21 10.56
N SER A 29 39.82 -9.39 10.36
CA SER A 29 40.02 -7.99 10.00
C SER A 29 38.79 -7.22 10.42
N SER A 30 38.99 -6.35 11.40
CA SER A 30 38.04 -5.40 11.97
C SER A 30 37.34 -4.57 10.88
N SER A 31 36.21 -5.08 10.39
CA SER A 31 35.21 -4.24 9.77
C SER A 31 34.43 -3.59 10.90
N THR A 32 34.62 -2.29 11.11
CA THR A 32 33.69 -1.47 11.89
C THR A 32 32.34 -1.57 11.18
N THR A 33 31.53 -2.56 11.56
CA THR A 33 30.16 -2.68 11.08
C THR A 33 29.45 -1.48 11.67
N ILE A 34 29.27 -0.44 10.86
CA ILE A 34 28.31 0.61 11.17
C ILE A 34 26.95 -0.09 11.10
N SER A 35 26.56 -0.67 12.22
CA SER A 35 25.22 -1.17 12.48
C SER A 35 24.31 0.06 12.48
N TYR A 36 23.87 0.49 11.30
CA TYR A 36 22.69 1.33 11.21
C TYR A 36 21.56 0.55 11.87
N PRO A 37 20.90 1.10 12.89
CA PRO A 37 19.96 0.31 13.67
C PRO A 37 18.79 -0.01 12.74
N GLN A 38 18.58 -1.28 12.44
CA GLN A 38 17.44 -1.77 11.65
C GLN A 38 16.11 -1.18 12.14
N SER A 39 16.05 -0.76 13.41
CA SER A 39 14.93 -0.03 14.00
C SER A 39 14.59 1.28 13.29
N PHE A 40 15.57 2.11 12.89
CA PHE A 40 15.28 3.45 12.36
C PHE A 40 14.68 3.41 10.95
N ALA A 41 15.22 2.56 10.09
CA ALA A 41 14.67 2.37 8.75
C ALA A 41 13.29 1.68 8.80
N SER A 42 13.10 0.73 9.70
CA SER A 42 11.80 0.09 9.95
C SER A 42 10.76 1.09 10.48
N ILE A 43 11.16 1.99 11.39
CA ILE A 43 10.30 3.06 11.90
C ILE A 43 9.91 4.02 10.78
N ARG A 44 10.87 4.43 9.93
CA ARG A 44 10.59 5.31 8.78
C ARG A 44 9.65 4.65 7.77
N LEU A 45 9.88 3.38 7.46
CA LEU A 45 9.00 2.59 6.59
C LEU A 45 7.60 2.52 7.16
N LEU A 46 7.48 2.16 8.45
CA LEU A 46 6.19 2.06 9.12
C LEU A 46 5.46 3.41 9.16
N LYS A 47 6.15 4.51 9.45
CA LYS A 47 5.58 5.86 9.41
C LYS A 47 5.05 6.21 8.02
N SER A 48 5.82 5.95 6.97
CA SER A 48 5.41 6.27 5.59
C SER A 48 4.27 5.38 5.08
N PHE A 49 4.30 4.09 5.44
CA PHE A 49 3.31 3.09 5.03
C PHE A 49 1.98 3.24 5.79
N SER A 50 2.03 3.36 7.11
CA SER A 50 0.84 3.31 7.98
C SER A 50 -0.23 4.33 7.62
N MET A 51 0.14 5.55 7.24
CA MET A 51 -0.82 6.59 6.85
C MET A 51 -1.51 6.28 5.51
N LYS A 52 -0.76 5.76 4.53
CA LYS A 52 -1.31 5.33 3.23
C LYS A 52 -2.25 4.14 3.41
N PHE A 53 -1.81 3.17 4.22
CA PHE A 53 -2.60 2.02 4.62
C PHE A 53 -3.90 2.44 5.32
N ALA A 54 -3.82 3.38 6.27
CA ALA A 54 -5.00 3.91 6.95
C ALA A 54 -5.98 4.57 5.97
N CYS A 55 -5.50 5.41 5.04
CA CYS A 55 -6.34 6.04 4.01
C CYS A 55 -7.08 4.99 3.17
N MET A 56 -6.35 3.98 2.68
CA MET A 56 -6.91 2.87 1.92
C MET A 56 -7.97 2.10 2.73
N CYS A 57 -7.67 1.73 3.98
CA CYS A 57 -8.62 1.02 4.84
C CYS A 57 -9.88 1.85 5.10
N LYS A 58 -9.77 3.16 5.30
CA LYS A 58 -10.95 4.02 5.48
C LYS A 58 -11.80 4.12 4.23
N CYS A 59 -11.18 4.24 3.05
CA CYS A 59 -11.91 4.24 1.78
C CYS A 59 -12.61 2.90 1.55
N TYR A 60 -11.96 1.78 1.89
CA TYR A 60 -12.56 0.45 1.82
C TYR A 60 -13.74 0.27 2.78
N LEU A 61 -13.58 0.62 4.05
CA LEU A 61 -14.69 0.54 5.00
C LEU A 61 -15.85 1.45 4.58
N THR A 62 -15.54 2.64 4.08
CA THR A 62 -16.55 3.57 3.53
C THR A 62 -17.27 2.97 2.33
N SER A 63 -16.57 2.28 1.42
CA SER A 63 -17.20 1.66 0.25
C SER A 63 -18.13 0.50 0.63
N LYS A 64 -17.82 -0.23 1.71
CA LYS A 64 -18.66 -1.33 2.20
C LYS A 64 -19.90 -0.86 2.96
N HIS A 65 -19.79 0.21 3.76
CA HIS A 65 -20.92 0.71 4.56
C HIS A 65 -21.81 1.68 3.79
N PHE A 66 -21.23 2.44 2.86
CA PHE A 66 -21.91 3.46 2.06
C PHE A 66 -21.61 3.23 0.56
N PRO A 67 -22.25 2.23 -0.07
CA PRO A 67 -21.95 1.87 -1.46
C PRO A 67 -22.55 2.84 -2.49
N ASP A 68 -23.62 3.56 -2.16
CA ASP A 68 -24.32 4.47 -3.06
C ASP A 68 -23.43 5.67 -3.45
N SER A 69 -23.27 5.92 -4.76
CA SER A 69 -22.48 7.04 -5.29
C SER A 69 -22.91 8.41 -4.77
N ASN A 70 -24.18 8.55 -4.38
CA ASN A 70 -24.73 9.81 -3.87
C ASN A 70 -24.54 9.99 -2.36
N ASP A 71 -24.08 8.95 -1.66
CA ASP A 71 -23.82 9.03 -0.22
C ASP A 71 -22.62 9.96 0.05
N THR A 72 -22.78 10.89 0.98
CA THR A 72 -21.76 11.86 1.39
C THR A 72 -21.07 11.46 2.69
N ARG A 73 -21.39 10.30 3.26
CA ARG A 73 -20.81 9.83 4.52
C ARG A 73 -19.49 9.11 4.30
N CYS A 74 -18.56 9.36 5.21
CA CYS A 74 -17.26 8.71 5.28
C CYS A 74 -17.11 7.99 6.63
N MET A 75 -16.64 6.74 6.60
CA MET A 75 -16.36 5.98 7.81
C MET A 75 -15.11 6.52 8.52
N MET A 76 -15.24 6.74 9.81
CA MET A 76 -14.17 7.15 10.73
C MET A 76 -13.64 5.92 11.49
N THR A 77 -12.90 6.13 12.58
CA THR A 77 -12.42 5.04 13.46
C THR A 77 -13.53 4.58 14.41
N TYR A 78 -13.49 3.31 14.82
CA TYR A 78 -14.43 2.73 15.79
C TYR A 78 -15.92 2.71 15.36
N GLY A 79 -16.18 2.66 14.05
CA GLY A 79 -17.56 2.56 13.53
C GLY A 79 -18.32 3.89 13.45
N TYR A 80 -17.73 5.00 13.90
CA TYR A 80 -18.29 6.33 13.67
C TYR A 80 -18.23 6.70 12.19
N PHE A 81 -19.07 7.64 11.77
CA PHE A 81 -19.03 8.22 10.43
C PHE A 81 -19.20 9.74 10.52
N VAL A 82 -18.80 10.43 9.46
CA VAL A 82 -19.01 11.88 9.28
C VAL A 82 -19.69 12.11 7.95
N ASP A 83 -20.73 12.95 7.93
CA ASP A 83 -21.31 13.45 6.68
C ASP A 83 -20.51 14.67 6.21
N ILE A 84 -20.07 14.65 4.95
CA ILE A 84 -19.34 15.77 4.35
C ILE A 84 -20.12 17.08 4.43
N ASN A 85 -21.45 17.03 4.32
CA ASN A 85 -22.30 18.21 4.35
C ASN A 85 -22.37 18.85 5.75
N ASP A 86 -22.16 18.05 6.79
CA ASP A 86 -22.28 18.46 8.19
C ASP A 86 -20.94 18.88 8.81
N ILE A 87 -19.83 18.81 8.05
CA ILE A 87 -18.48 19.14 8.56
C ILE A 87 -18.43 20.51 9.23
N LYS A 88 -19.11 21.52 8.66
CA LYS A 88 -19.14 22.87 9.22
C LYS A 88 -19.78 22.88 10.61
N TYR A 89 -20.83 22.09 10.81
CA TYR A 89 -21.48 21.94 12.10
C TYR A 89 -20.56 21.25 13.10
N PHE A 90 -19.86 20.17 12.72
CA PHE A 90 -18.90 19.51 13.60
C PHE A 90 -17.71 20.40 13.99
N MET A 91 -17.38 21.39 13.17
CA MET A 91 -16.27 22.32 13.41
C MET A 91 -16.70 23.66 14.02
N SER A 92 -18.00 23.91 14.21
CA SER A 92 -18.51 25.22 14.63
C SER A 92 -18.22 25.57 16.09
N GLU A 93 -17.87 24.60 16.94
CA GLU A 93 -17.50 24.85 18.34
C GLU A 93 -16.20 25.64 18.49
N ASN A 94 -15.45 25.85 17.40
CA ASN A 94 -14.24 26.63 17.39
C ASN A 94 -14.19 27.45 16.10
N GLU A 95 -14.29 28.79 16.22
CA GLU A 95 -14.33 29.71 15.06
C GLU A 95 -13.17 29.46 14.09
N LYS A 96 -11.95 29.19 14.59
CA LYS A 96 -10.78 28.86 13.76
C LYS A 96 -10.91 27.53 13.02
N LYS A 97 -11.58 26.53 13.62
CA LYS A 97 -11.85 25.25 12.96
C LYS A 97 -12.90 25.39 11.85
N THR A 98 -13.75 26.41 11.93
CA THR A 98 -14.75 26.69 10.89
C THR A 98 -14.09 27.18 9.60
N GLU A 99 -12.97 27.90 9.68
CA GLU A 99 -12.22 28.38 8.50
C GLU A 99 -11.54 27.24 7.73
N ILE A 100 -11.08 26.19 8.42
CA ILE A 100 -10.44 25.02 7.79
C ILE A 100 -11.45 23.95 7.35
N ALA A 101 -12.72 24.09 7.71
CA ALA A 101 -13.79 23.15 7.34
C ALA A 101 -13.89 22.88 5.83
N PRO A 102 -13.75 23.87 4.93
CA PRO A 102 -13.76 23.61 3.48
C PRO A 102 -12.58 22.74 3.01
N LEU A 103 -11.40 22.90 3.61
CA LEU A 103 -10.23 22.08 3.28
C LEU A 103 -10.46 20.63 3.71
N TYR A 104 -10.97 20.43 4.94
CA TYR A 104 -11.30 19.09 5.42
C TYR A 104 -12.39 18.42 4.57
N ALA A 105 -13.42 19.18 4.18
CA ALA A 105 -14.47 18.70 3.28
C ALA A 105 -13.91 18.29 1.92
N SER A 106 -12.92 19.00 1.38
CA SER A 106 -12.25 18.63 0.13
C SER A 106 -11.57 17.25 0.24
N VAL A 107 -10.82 17.02 1.32
CA VAL A 107 -10.15 15.73 1.57
C VAL A 107 -11.18 14.59 1.70
N LEU A 108 -12.26 14.81 2.45
CA LEU A 108 -13.31 13.80 2.60
C LEU A 108 -14.05 13.52 1.29
N LYS A 109 -14.24 14.52 0.41
CA LYS A 109 -14.77 14.30 -0.95
C LYS A 109 -13.86 13.42 -1.79
N GLN A 110 -12.55 13.63 -1.75
CA GLN A 110 -11.59 12.77 -2.46
C GLN A 110 -11.61 11.34 -1.91
N ALA A 111 -11.65 11.18 -0.58
CA ALA A 111 -11.80 9.87 0.04
C ALA A 111 -13.10 9.17 -0.40
N ARG A 112 -14.19 9.92 -0.51
CA ARG A 112 -15.48 9.41 -1.00
C ARG A 112 -15.42 8.99 -2.47
N GLN A 113 -14.76 9.77 -3.32
CA GLN A 113 -14.54 9.42 -4.73
C GLN A 113 -13.74 8.12 -4.87
N LEU A 114 -12.68 7.96 -4.07
CA LEU A 114 -11.89 6.72 -4.04
C LEU A 114 -12.71 5.53 -3.52
N ALA A 115 -13.50 5.73 -2.46
CA ALA A 115 -14.43 4.72 -1.97
C ALA A 115 -15.44 4.30 -3.06
N HIS A 116 -15.94 5.24 -3.86
CA HIS A 116 -16.82 4.92 -4.98
C HIS A 116 -16.09 4.11 -6.08
N LYS A 117 -14.85 4.45 -6.43
CA LYS A 117 -14.01 3.63 -7.32
C LYS A 117 -13.87 2.20 -6.78
N PHE A 118 -13.73 2.03 -5.47
CA PHE A 118 -13.67 0.70 -4.86
C PHE A 118 -14.97 -0.11 -5.02
N VAL A 119 -16.13 0.55 -4.99
CA VAL A 119 -17.43 -0.10 -5.31
C VAL A 119 -17.47 -0.49 -6.78
N GLN A 120 -17.18 0.45 -7.69
CA GLN A 120 -17.24 0.23 -9.14
C GLN A 120 -16.31 -0.89 -9.61
N GLN A 121 -15.13 -1.01 -8.99
CA GLN A 121 -14.15 -2.04 -9.33
C GLN A 121 -14.35 -3.33 -8.54
N GLU A 122 -15.41 -3.47 -7.75
CA GLU A 122 -15.69 -4.66 -6.92
C GLU A 122 -14.48 -5.04 -6.04
N ILE A 123 -13.92 -4.06 -5.32
CA ILE A 123 -12.71 -4.30 -4.52
C ILE A 123 -13.02 -5.27 -3.37
N SER A 124 -12.26 -6.37 -3.33
CA SER A 124 -12.36 -7.45 -2.35
C SER A 124 -11.37 -7.25 -1.18
N GLU A 125 -11.47 -8.08 -0.14
CA GLU A 125 -10.46 -8.07 0.94
C GLU A 125 -9.08 -8.54 0.45
N ILE A 126 -9.05 -9.48 -0.49
CA ILE A 126 -7.82 -9.97 -1.14
C ILE A 126 -7.13 -8.81 -1.87
N ASP A 127 -7.92 -8.01 -2.59
CA ASP A 127 -7.42 -6.84 -3.32
C ASP A 127 -6.79 -5.82 -2.35
N ILE A 128 -7.41 -5.59 -1.19
CA ILE A 128 -6.89 -4.69 -0.16
C ILE A 128 -5.58 -5.21 0.44
N ALA A 129 -5.49 -6.52 0.72
CA ALA A 129 -4.26 -7.12 1.20
C ALA A 129 -3.13 -6.99 0.16
N ALA A 130 -3.45 -7.20 -1.12
CA ALA A 130 -2.49 -7.03 -2.20
C ALA A 130 -2.04 -5.56 -2.35
N LEU A 131 -2.98 -4.61 -2.37
CA LEU A 131 -2.68 -3.17 -2.42
C LEU A 131 -1.81 -2.73 -1.24
N ALA A 132 -2.11 -3.21 -0.02
CA ALA A 132 -1.29 -2.94 1.15
C ALA A 132 0.15 -3.41 0.95
N TYR A 133 0.35 -4.63 0.47
CA TYR A 133 1.69 -5.16 0.21
C TYR A 133 2.41 -4.38 -0.89
N MET A 134 1.72 -4.00 -1.96
CA MET A 134 2.30 -3.20 -3.04
C MET A 134 2.76 -1.83 -2.55
N ILE A 135 1.94 -1.13 -1.75
CA ILE A 135 2.31 0.15 -1.14
C ILE A 135 3.52 -0.05 -0.19
N TYR A 136 3.52 -1.09 0.64
CA TYR A 136 4.65 -1.41 1.51
C TYR A 136 5.94 -1.61 0.70
N SER A 137 5.87 -2.38 -0.40
CA SER A 137 7.01 -2.62 -1.26
C SER A 137 7.54 -1.33 -1.89
N LEU A 138 6.66 -0.48 -2.42
CA LEU A 138 7.05 0.81 -3.01
C LEU A 138 7.74 1.72 -1.98
N GLU A 139 7.24 1.77 -0.75
CA GLU A 139 7.85 2.56 0.32
C GLU A 139 9.19 1.99 0.78
N SER A 140 9.35 0.67 0.75
CA SER A 140 10.63 0.03 1.06
C SER A 140 11.71 0.33 0.01
N GLU A 141 11.33 0.34 -1.28
CA GLU A 141 12.22 0.67 -2.40
C GLU A 141 12.71 2.12 -2.30
N LYS A 142 11.83 3.06 -1.96
CA LYS A 142 12.17 4.49 -1.75
C LYS A 142 13.19 4.70 -0.62
N LEU A 143 13.18 3.84 0.39
CA LEU A 143 14.11 3.91 1.52
C LEU A 143 15.44 3.20 1.26
N LEU A 144 15.66 2.69 0.02
CA LEU A 144 16.85 1.94 -0.37
C LEU A 144 17.17 0.79 0.59
N LEU A 145 16.13 0.20 1.18
CA LEU A 145 16.30 -0.92 2.09
C LEU A 145 16.76 -2.13 1.28
N PRO A 146 17.87 -2.79 1.64
CA PRO A 146 18.32 -4.01 0.97
C PRO A 146 17.38 -5.15 1.35
N MET A 147 16.23 -5.20 0.68
CA MET A 147 15.23 -6.23 0.88
C MET A 147 14.99 -6.94 -0.44
N GLU A 148 15.98 -7.71 -0.90
CA GLU A 148 15.80 -8.69 -1.98
C GLU A 148 14.57 -9.57 -1.74
N ILE A 149 14.29 -9.88 -0.47
CA ILE A 149 13.08 -10.57 -0.01
C ILE A 149 11.81 -9.83 -0.42
N VAL A 150 11.75 -8.50 -0.29
CA VAL A 150 10.56 -7.72 -0.67
C VAL A 150 10.37 -7.69 -2.18
N LYS A 151 11.44 -7.61 -2.96
CA LYS A 151 11.35 -7.69 -4.42
C LYS A 151 10.84 -9.06 -4.88
N ILE A 152 11.44 -10.15 -4.37
CA ILE A 152 11.02 -11.53 -4.69
C ILE A 152 9.54 -11.74 -4.33
N ASN A 153 9.14 -11.27 -3.16
CA ASN A 153 7.75 -11.40 -2.71
C ASN A 153 6.78 -10.51 -3.50
N LYS A 154 7.22 -9.34 -3.99
CA LYS A 154 6.41 -8.49 -4.89
C LYS A 154 6.11 -9.20 -6.20
N ASP A 155 7.13 -9.73 -6.87
CA ASP A 155 6.96 -10.40 -8.16
C ASP A 155 6.10 -11.66 -8.02
N ARG A 156 6.30 -12.41 -6.93
CA ARG A 156 5.47 -13.56 -6.59
C ARG A 156 4.01 -13.17 -6.33
N LEU A 157 3.75 -12.12 -5.54
CA LEU A 157 2.40 -11.63 -5.29
C LEU A 157 1.70 -11.25 -6.60
N PHE A 158 2.41 -10.57 -7.52
CA PHE A 158 1.84 -10.20 -8.82
C PHE A 158 1.44 -11.40 -9.65
N GLN A 159 2.29 -12.43 -9.69
CA GLN A 159 1.98 -13.68 -10.39
C GLN A 159 0.77 -14.39 -9.77
N GLU A 160 0.74 -14.53 -8.45
CA GLU A 160 -0.34 -15.19 -7.73
C GLU A 160 -1.68 -14.44 -7.89
N LEU A 161 -1.66 -13.10 -7.82
CA LEU A 161 -2.86 -12.28 -7.96
C LEU A 161 -3.42 -12.30 -9.39
N LEU A 162 -2.55 -12.22 -10.40
CA LEU A 162 -2.97 -12.33 -11.80
C LEU A 162 -3.53 -13.73 -12.09
N HIS A 163 -2.88 -14.78 -11.57
CA HIS A 163 -3.36 -16.15 -11.71
C HIS A 163 -4.73 -16.34 -11.05
N TYR A 164 -4.92 -15.80 -9.85
CA TYR A 164 -6.20 -15.81 -9.14
C TYR A 164 -7.32 -15.20 -9.98
N TYR A 165 -7.14 -13.99 -10.52
CA TYR A 165 -8.18 -13.37 -11.35
C TYR A 165 -8.39 -14.09 -12.69
N ALA A 166 -7.32 -14.63 -13.27
CA ALA A 166 -7.41 -15.37 -14.53
C ALA A 166 -8.23 -16.67 -14.37
N ILE A 167 -8.13 -17.34 -13.22
CA ILE A 167 -8.96 -18.51 -12.89
C ILE A 167 -10.42 -18.11 -12.66
N ASP A 168 -10.65 -17.02 -11.91
CA ASP A 168 -12.00 -16.62 -11.50
C ASP A 168 -12.86 -16.09 -12.66
N LYS A 169 -12.29 -15.20 -13.49
CA LYS A 169 -13.05 -14.46 -14.53
C LYS A 169 -12.40 -14.51 -15.93
N GLY A 170 -11.35 -15.30 -16.11
CA GLY A 170 -10.61 -15.41 -17.38
C GLY A 170 -9.43 -14.44 -17.47
N PHE A 171 -8.46 -14.77 -18.32
CA PHE A 171 -7.18 -14.05 -18.41
C PHE A 171 -7.33 -12.57 -18.76
N GLU A 172 -8.13 -12.22 -19.77
CA GLU A 172 -8.33 -10.83 -20.20
C GLU A 172 -8.91 -9.97 -19.07
N HIS A 173 -9.94 -10.48 -18.37
CA HIS A 173 -10.52 -9.79 -17.23
C HIS A 173 -9.51 -9.65 -16.09
N GLY A 174 -8.71 -10.69 -15.84
CA GLY A 174 -7.68 -10.67 -14.81
C GLY A 174 -6.61 -9.61 -15.05
N VAL A 175 -6.16 -9.43 -16.30
CA VAL A 175 -5.22 -8.36 -16.66
C VAL A 175 -5.82 -6.97 -16.44
N VAL A 176 -7.09 -6.76 -16.82
CA VAL A 176 -7.77 -5.48 -16.60
C VAL A 176 -7.93 -5.19 -15.11
N LYS A 177 -8.42 -6.15 -14.33
CA LYS A 177 -8.59 -6.03 -12.87
C LYS A 177 -7.26 -5.73 -12.19
N TYR A 178 -6.20 -6.44 -12.56
CA TYR A 178 -4.85 -6.21 -12.05
C TYR A 178 -4.34 -4.79 -12.38
N SER A 179 -4.53 -4.35 -13.63
CA SER A 179 -4.13 -3.00 -14.06
C SER A 179 -4.87 -1.91 -13.28
N ASN A 180 -6.17 -2.11 -13.04
CA ASN A 180 -6.97 -1.19 -12.23
C ASN A 180 -6.47 -1.08 -10.79
N LEU A 181 -6.02 -2.18 -10.18
CA LEU A 181 -5.40 -2.13 -8.85
C LEU A 181 -4.12 -1.30 -8.83
N LEU A 182 -3.28 -1.41 -9.87
CA LEU A 182 -2.07 -0.58 -9.96
C LEU A 182 -2.43 0.91 -10.04
N PHE A 183 -3.48 1.28 -10.79
CA PHE A 183 -3.96 2.66 -10.81
C PHE A 183 -4.52 3.13 -9.47
N LEU A 184 -5.20 2.26 -8.71
CA LEU A 184 -5.69 2.60 -7.37
C LEU A 184 -4.55 2.93 -6.39
N ILE A 185 -3.34 2.38 -6.56
CA ILE A 185 -2.19 2.75 -5.73
C ILE A 185 -1.89 4.24 -5.87
N HIS A 186 -1.93 4.77 -7.10
CA HIS A 186 -1.72 6.19 -7.35
C HIS A 186 -2.80 7.04 -6.67
N ASP A 187 -4.07 6.67 -6.84
CA ASP A 187 -5.18 7.37 -6.19
C ASP A 187 -5.05 7.38 -4.65
N ILE A 188 -4.59 6.28 -4.05
CA ILE A 188 -4.35 6.17 -2.60
C ILE A 188 -3.20 7.08 -2.16
N ILE A 189 -2.10 7.11 -2.92
CA ILE A 189 -0.95 7.97 -2.63
C ILE A 189 -1.34 9.45 -2.74
N ASP A 190 -2.12 9.80 -3.76
CA ASP A 190 -2.60 11.17 -3.96
C ASP A 190 -3.52 11.59 -2.82
N LEU A 191 -4.48 10.75 -2.42
CA LEU A 191 -5.31 11.02 -1.24
C LEU A 191 -4.46 11.20 0.02
N TYR A 192 -3.46 10.34 0.23
CA TYR A 192 -2.53 10.48 1.35
C TYR A 192 -1.81 11.84 1.33
N ASN A 193 -1.33 12.29 0.17
CA ASN A 193 -0.65 13.57 0.05
C ASN A 193 -1.58 14.73 0.45
N HIS A 194 -2.84 14.72 -0.01
CA HIS A 194 -3.83 15.72 0.39
C HIS A 194 -4.16 15.68 1.89
N VAL A 195 -4.27 14.48 2.48
CA VAL A 195 -4.45 14.31 3.92
C VAL A 195 -3.25 14.88 4.68
N HIS A 196 -2.03 14.58 4.23
CA HIS A 196 -0.79 15.05 4.86
C HIS A 196 -0.63 16.57 4.77
N GLU A 197 -0.93 17.16 3.60
CA GLU A 197 -0.95 18.60 3.40
C GLU A 197 -1.98 19.28 4.30
N TYR A 198 -3.19 18.73 4.38
CA TYR A 198 -4.22 19.22 5.30
C TYR A 198 -3.74 19.20 6.76
N PHE A 199 -3.17 18.08 7.23
CA PHE A 199 -2.65 18.00 8.59
C PHE A 199 -1.53 19.02 8.82
N THR A 200 -0.64 19.20 7.85
CA THR A 200 0.46 20.17 7.93
C THR A 200 -0.08 21.60 8.02
N LEU A 201 -1.03 21.97 7.14
CA LEU A 201 -1.69 23.28 7.18
C LEU A 201 -2.45 23.48 8.50
N SER A 202 -3.17 22.46 8.97
CA SER A 202 -3.93 22.54 10.23
C SER A 202 -3.03 22.85 11.43
N LYS A 203 -1.78 22.36 11.43
CA LYS A 203 -0.78 22.69 12.44
C LYS A 203 -0.36 24.16 12.36
N ILE A 204 -0.14 24.70 11.15
CA ILE A 204 0.24 26.10 10.96
C ILE A 204 -0.84 27.06 11.51
N PHE A 205 -2.12 26.68 11.41
CA PHE A 205 -3.23 27.46 11.96
C PHE A 205 -3.45 27.26 13.46
N ASP A 206 -2.72 26.35 14.12
CA ASP A 206 -2.76 26.20 15.57
C ASP A 206 -2.06 27.42 16.23
N PRO A 207 -2.74 28.18 17.11
CA PRO A 207 -2.10 29.29 17.83
C PRO A 207 -0.89 28.87 18.68
N ASN A 208 -0.75 27.57 19.00
CA ASN A 208 0.40 27.02 19.71
C ASN A 208 1.48 26.46 18.77
N PHE A 209 1.36 26.63 17.45
CA PHE A 209 2.27 26.06 16.45
C PHE A 209 3.75 26.33 16.74
N LEU A 210 4.08 27.56 17.15
CA LEU A 210 5.44 27.95 17.49
C LEU A 210 6.04 27.13 18.63
N TYR A 211 5.22 26.63 19.56
CA TYR A 211 5.66 25.79 20.68
C TYR A 211 5.71 24.30 20.34
N VAL A 212 4.92 23.84 19.37
CA VAL A 212 4.83 22.41 18.98
C VAL A 212 5.89 22.03 17.94
N TRP A 213 6.39 23.00 17.16
CA TRP A 213 7.40 22.75 16.13
C TRP A 213 8.77 22.37 16.72
N GLU A 214 9.13 22.90 17.90
CA GLU A 214 10.41 22.61 18.56
C GLU A 214 10.55 21.15 19.02
N ASP A 215 9.44 20.44 19.30
CA ASP A 215 9.44 19.04 19.74
C ASP A 215 9.33 18.02 18.59
N SER A 216 9.10 18.48 17.36
CA SER A 216 8.77 17.63 16.20
C SER A 216 9.95 17.42 15.23
N CYS A 217 11.09 18.09 15.46
CA CYS A 217 12.31 18.01 14.66
C CYS A 217 13.35 17.05 15.27
#